data_AF-A0A812KKF1-F1
#
_entry.id   AF-A0A812KKF1-F1
#
_cell.length_a   1.000
_cell.length_b   1.000
_cell.length_c   1.000
_cell.angle_alpha   90.00
_cell.angle_beta   90.00
_cell.angle_gamma   90.00
#
_symmetry.space_group_name_H-M   'P 1'
#
loop_
_entity.id
_entity.type
_entity.pdbx_description
1 polymer ?
#
loop_
_entity_poly.entity_id
_entity_poly.type
_entity_poly.pdbx_seq_one_letter_code
_entity_poly.pdbx_strand_id
1 'polypeptide(L)'
;MARRLACALLGATALTMKTQTGTLPSCEGEETPHLDTGCDNGNDLKDCETLYTKVHDNFFRQCKKTGNNCLAGGLRCDPKPASVWKLALNVNPSDGNNFGYGGPWATDALVGSADEALSKDFKDNVVMKTKAKYLAIARHVDKKCEAVRVWELANPDTTLLQRFQDAAGRNTASTGGPVFEYMKPGMSGSATDPIFATKGKLMTNWWYSNNGARIALEDGSHYKGLLPQVSPENRNDDDVHGLGNEFGANTKGGQGSPSWWHDAAQKMTGDCHGGNCKMIGKDHGTSLSDGDYYGNYAVYLTSDDKAFPCEGATLDVTM
;
A
#
# COMPACT_ATOMS: atom_id res chain seq x y z
N MET A 1 67.68 -27.69 21.08
CA MET A 1 66.31 -28.17 20.85
C MET A 1 65.75 -27.35 19.70
N ALA A 2 65.80 -27.80 18.44
CA ALA A 2 65.04 -28.89 17.81
C ALA A 2 63.58 -28.53 17.46
N ARG A 3 63.32 -28.52 16.13
CA ARG A 3 62.06 -28.81 15.40
C ARG A 3 60.97 -27.73 15.40
N ARG A 4 60.11 -27.59 14.38
CA ARG A 4 59.99 -27.88 12.93
C ARG A 4 58.51 -27.60 12.59
N LEU A 5 58.24 -27.08 11.39
CA LEU A 5 57.03 -27.26 10.54
C LEU A 5 55.62 -26.89 11.05
N ALA A 6 54.91 -26.05 10.29
CA ALA A 6 53.79 -26.41 9.36
C ALA A 6 53.05 -25.10 8.96
N CYS A 7 53.02 -24.70 7.68
CA CYS A 7 52.15 -25.13 6.57
C CYS A 7 50.79 -24.38 6.51
N ALA A 8 50.68 -23.53 5.48
CA ALA A 8 49.53 -23.09 4.68
C ALA A 8 48.10 -23.11 5.25
N LEU A 9 47.32 -22.05 4.95
CA LEU A 9 46.20 -22.15 4.01
C LEU A 9 45.66 -20.76 3.61
N LEU A 10 45.33 -20.65 2.32
CA LEU A 10 44.69 -19.51 1.66
C LEU A 10 43.32 -19.21 2.27
N GLY A 11 43.11 -17.98 2.72
CA GLY A 11 41.80 -17.43 3.06
C GLY A 11 41.28 -16.57 1.92
N ALA A 12 40.28 -17.10 1.21
CA ALA A 12 39.61 -16.47 0.08
C ALA A 12 39.06 -15.08 0.42
N THR A 13 39.36 -14.09 -0.43
CA THR A 13 38.63 -12.82 -0.46
C THR A 13 37.26 -13.10 -1.05
N ALA A 14 36.24 -13.27 -0.21
CA ALA A 14 34.85 -13.29 -0.65
C ALA A 14 34.50 -11.87 -1.13
N LEU A 15 34.45 -11.67 -2.45
CA LEU A 15 33.77 -10.54 -3.05
C LEU A 15 32.31 -10.59 -2.60
N THR A 16 31.88 -9.59 -1.83
CA THR A 16 30.48 -9.40 -1.47
C THR A 16 29.73 -9.05 -2.75
N MET A 17 28.87 -9.96 -3.23
CA MET A 17 27.89 -9.65 -4.27
C MET A 17 26.96 -8.56 -3.73
N LYS A 18 27.03 -7.36 -4.30
CA LYS A 18 25.92 -6.40 -4.23
C LYS A 18 24.78 -6.99 -5.05
N THR A 19 23.73 -7.47 -4.39
CA THR A 19 22.42 -7.66 -5.01
C THR A 19 21.87 -6.27 -5.34
N GLN A 20 22.05 -5.83 -6.59
CA GLN A 20 21.23 -4.75 -7.15
C GLN A 20 19.84 -5.32 -7.36
N THR A 21 18.87 -4.82 -6.58
CA THR A 21 17.44 -4.92 -6.83
C THR A 21 17.10 -4.07 -8.05
N GLY A 22 17.46 -4.57 -9.24
CA GLY A 22 17.04 -4.00 -10.51
C GLY A 22 15.69 -4.60 -10.91
N THR A 23 14.70 -3.74 -11.12
CA THR A 23 13.42 -4.08 -11.75
C THR A 23 13.65 -4.76 -13.10
N LEU A 24 12.98 -5.89 -13.32
CA LEU A 24 12.95 -6.61 -14.59
C LEU A 24 12.31 -5.72 -15.69
N PRO A 25 12.96 -5.48 -16.83
CA PRO A 25 12.32 -4.87 -17.99
C PRO A 25 11.38 -5.89 -18.66
N SER A 26 10.14 -5.49 -18.98
CA SER A 26 9.30 -6.27 -19.89
C SER A 26 9.67 -5.92 -21.33
N CYS A 27 10.23 -6.88 -22.06
CA CYS A 27 10.50 -6.71 -23.49
C CYS A 27 9.22 -6.99 -24.27
N GLU A 28 8.51 -5.95 -24.70
CA GLU A 28 7.52 -6.05 -25.79
C GLU A 28 8.03 -5.25 -26.99
N GLY A 29 8.15 -5.91 -28.13
CA GLY A 29 8.48 -5.30 -29.41
C GLY A 29 7.87 -6.12 -30.54
N GLU A 30 7.30 -5.45 -31.54
CA GLU A 30 6.81 -6.10 -32.76
C GLU A 30 7.99 -6.71 -33.54
N GLU A 31 7.94 -8.02 -33.76
CA GLU A 31 8.78 -8.68 -34.75
C GLU A 31 8.37 -8.18 -36.15
N THR A 32 9.22 -7.37 -36.80
CA THR A 32 9.09 -7.16 -38.25
C THR A 32 9.52 -8.45 -38.97
N PRO A 33 8.69 -9.01 -39.87
CA PRO A 33 8.96 -10.31 -40.47
C PRO A 33 10.04 -10.20 -41.55
N HIS A 34 11.10 -10.98 -41.42
CA HIS A 34 11.98 -11.32 -42.55
C HIS A 34 12.07 -12.85 -42.68
N LEU A 35 11.94 -13.27 -43.94
CA LEU A 35 11.68 -14.62 -44.44
C LEU A 35 12.82 -15.61 -44.19
N ASP A 36 12.42 -16.87 -43.93
CA ASP A 36 13.15 -18.15 -44.04
C ASP A 36 14.36 -18.40 -43.11
N THR A 37 14.60 -19.58 -42.53
CA THR A 37 13.89 -20.86 -42.38
C THR A 37 14.51 -21.58 -41.16
N GLY A 38 13.72 -22.33 -40.38
CA GLY A 38 14.22 -23.42 -39.53
C GLY A 38 14.22 -23.16 -38.02
N CYS A 39 13.04 -23.28 -37.40
CA CYS A 39 12.92 -23.60 -35.98
C CYS A 39 12.65 -25.10 -35.86
N ASP A 40 13.50 -25.84 -35.16
CA ASP A 40 13.13 -27.15 -34.65
C ASP A 40 13.73 -27.43 -33.26
N ASN A 41 12.81 -27.81 -32.38
CA ASN A 41 12.89 -28.64 -31.16
C ASN A 41 13.55 -28.10 -29.88
N GLY A 42 12.69 -27.89 -28.87
CA GLY A 42 12.95 -28.37 -27.51
C GLY A 42 12.92 -27.33 -26.39
N ASN A 43 11.76 -27.25 -25.72
CA ASN A 43 11.52 -27.02 -24.29
C ASN A 43 12.13 -25.82 -23.52
N ASP A 44 11.25 -25.26 -22.68
CA ASP A 44 11.45 -24.34 -21.53
C ASP A 44 11.83 -22.87 -21.80
N LEU A 45 10.77 -22.05 -21.89
CA LEU A 45 10.75 -20.58 -21.83
C LEU A 45 10.69 -20.06 -20.38
N LYS A 46 11.63 -20.46 -19.50
CA LYS A 46 11.66 -19.94 -18.12
C LYS A 46 12.77 -18.97 -17.76
N ASP A 47 13.77 -18.75 -18.61
CA ASP A 47 14.87 -17.83 -18.30
C ASP A 47 15.13 -16.86 -19.46
N CYS A 48 14.45 -15.72 -19.49
CA CYS A 48 14.83 -14.61 -20.37
C CYS A 48 16.08 -13.86 -19.87
N GLU A 49 16.51 -14.04 -18.61
CA GLU A 49 17.73 -13.39 -18.09
C GLU A 49 19.04 -14.06 -18.54
N THR A 50 19.02 -15.34 -18.93
CA THR A 50 20.26 -16.08 -19.29
C THR A 50 20.65 -15.95 -20.76
N LEU A 51 19.79 -15.35 -21.59
CA LEU A 51 19.99 -15.26 -23.04
C LEU A 51 20.45 -13.88 -23.52
N TYR A 52 20.64 -12.91 -22.64
CA TYR A 52 21.02 -11.55 -23.04
C TYR A 52 22.20 -11.01 -22.25
N THR A 53 23.19 -10.46 -22.95
CA THR A 53 24.28 -9.69 -22.31
C THR A 53 23.97 -8.21 -22.46
N LYS A 54 23.93 -7.47 -21.34
CA LYS A 54 23.86 -6.01 -21.35
C LYS A 54 25.17 -5.45 -21.94
N VAL A 55 25.07 -4.66 -23.00
CA VAL A 55 26.24 -4.11 -23.70
C VAL A 55 26.55 -2.68 -23.22
N HIS A 56 25.51 -1.87 -23.05
CA HIS A 56 25.52 -0.54 -22.44
C HIS A 56 24.08 -0.14 -22.08
N ASP A 57 23.87 1.10 -21.63
CA ASP A 57 22.55 1.57 -21.16
C ASP A 57 21.42 1.26 -22.14
N ASN A 58 20.40 0.57 -21.61
CA ASN A 58 19.20 0.11 -22.30
C ASN A 58 19.42 -0.73 -23.58
N PHE A 59 20.62 -1.30 -23.76
CA PHE A 59 20.96 -2.11 -24.93
C PHE A 59 21.39 -3.53 -24.52
N PHE A 60 20.63 -4.51 -24.99
CA PHE A 60 20.85 -5.93 -24.73
C PHE A 60 21.14 -6.67 -26.05
N ARG A 61 22.08 -7.62 -26.02
CA ARG A 61 22.35 -8.52 -27.15
C ARG A 61 21.88 -9.93 -26.81
N GLN A 62 21.12 -10.54 -27.71
CA GLN A 62 20.72 -11.94 -27.59
C GLN A 62 21.92 -12.85 -27.88
N CYS A 63 22.28 -13.70 -26.92
CA CYS A 63 23.25 -14.77 -27.08
C CYS A 63 22.51 -16.07 -27.39
N LYS A 64 22.30 -16.37 -28.69
CA LYS A 64 22.04 -17.76 -29.11
C LYS A 64 23.00 -18.17 -30.23
N LYS A 65 23.89 -19.09 -29.85
CA LYS A 65 24.82 -19.91 -30.66
C LYS A 65 25.96 -19.21 -31.39
N THR A 66 27.14 -19.83 -31.25
CA THR A 66 28.35 -19.60 -32.02
C THR A 66 28.12 -19.93 -33.50
N GLY A 67 28.01 -18.89 -34.32
CA GLY A 67 27.99 -18.93 -35.78
C GLY A 67 28.13 -17.51 -36.32
N ASN A 68 28.77 -17.34 -37.49
CA ASN A 68 29.24 -16.03 -37.99
C ASN A 68 28.15 -15.02 -38.42
N ASN A 69 26.87 -15.27 -38.11
CA ASN A 69 25.74 -14.45 -38.60
C ASN A 69 24.86 -13.88 -37.47
N CYS A 70 25.46 -13.42 -36.36
CA CYS A 70 24.72 -12.65 -35.36
C CYS A 70 24.47 -11.22 -35.88
N LEU A 71 23.34 -10.98 -36.54
CA LEU A 71 22.82 -9.63 -36.70
C LEU A 71 22.38 -9.11 -35.33
N ALA A 72 23.08 -8.10 -34.84
CA ALA A 72 22.75 -7.42 -33.59
C ALA A 72 21.46 -6.61 -33.78
N GLY A 73 20.31 -7.25 -33.64
CA GLY A 73 19.04 -6.56 -33.42
C GLY A 73 19.13 -5.89 -32.06
N GLY A 74 19.34 -4.58 -32.05
CA GLY A 74 19.32 -3.79 -30.83
C GLY A 74 17.89 -3.71 -30.31
N LEU A 75 17.56 -4.51 -29.30
CA LEU A 75 16.34 -4.29 -28.52
C LEU A 75 16.55 -3.01 -27.70
N ARG A 76 15.86 -1.93 -28.06
CA ARG A 76 15.69 -0.77 -27.19
C ARG A 76 14.65 -1.15 -26.15
N CYS A 77 15.10 -1.38 -24.92
CA CYS A 77 14.20 -1.35 -23.78
C CYS A 77 13.96 0.13 -23.48
N ASP A 78 12.88 0.70 -24.00
CA ASP A 78 12.46 2.02 -23.54
C ASP A 78 12.17 1.90 -22.03
N PRO A 79 12.70 2.83 -21.21
CA PRO A 79 12.42 2.79 -19.79
C PRO A 79 10.90 2.92 -19.61
N LYS A 80 10.29 1.96 -18.91
CA LYS A 80 8.89 2.07 -18.48
C LYS A 80 8.74 3.44 -17.82
N PRO A 81 7.75 4.26 -18.22
CA PRO A 81 7.50 5.53 -17.56
C PRO A 81 7.41 5.32 -16.05
N ALA A 82 8.07 6.18 -15.28
CA ALA A 82 7.97 6.14 -13.83
C ALA A 82 6.48 6.24 -13.46
N SER A 83 6.03 5.32 -12.59
CA SER A 83 4.64 5.30 -12.15
C SER A 83 4.37 6.53 -11.32
N VAL A 84 3.27 7.22 -11.63
CA VAL A 84 2.90 8.45 -10.93
C VAL A 84 1.81 8.12 -9.93
N TRP A 85 2.10 8.29 -8.65
CA TRP A 85 1.17 8.14 -7.55
C TRP A 85 0.61 9.50 -7.16
N LYS A 86 -0.71 9.62 -7.06
CA LYS A 86 -1.38 10.88 -6.70
C LYS A 86 -2.03 10.77 -5.33
N LEU A 87 -1.73 11.73 -4.45
CA LEU A 87 -2.31 11.77 -3.12
C LEU A 87 -3.82 12.06 -3.19
N ALA A 88 -4.64 11.14 -2.71
CA ALA A 88 -6.09 11.28 -2.65
C ALA A 88 -6.55 11.83 -1.31
N LEU A 89 -5.95 11.33 -0.22
CA LEU A 89 -6.23 11.80 1.13
C LEU A 89 -5.01 11.64 2.05
N ASN A 90 -4.98 12.42 3.11
CA ASN A 90 -4.11 12.21 4.25
C ASN A 90 -4.94 12.31 5.53
N VAL A 91 -4.68 11.41 6.46
CA VAL A 91 -5.26 11.43 7.81
C VAL A 91 -4.18 11.84 8.78
N ASN A 92 -4.39 12.92 9.53
CA ASN A 92 -3.58 13.28 10.68
C ASN A 92 -4.41 13.07 11.95
N PRO A 93 -4.15 12.00 12.73
CA PRO A 93 -4.93 11.71 13.93
C PRO A 93 -4.73 12.70 15.11
N SER A 94 -4.17 13.88 14.91
CA SER A 94 -3.81 14.84 15.99
C SER A 94 -3.79 16.31 15.54
N ASP A 95 -4.48 16.68 14.47
CA ASP A 95 -4.56 18.06 13.98
C ASP A 95 -5.88 18.79 14.32
N GLY A 96 -6.80 18.11 15.00
CA GLY A 96 -8.07 18.64 15.47
C GLY A 96 -9.22 18.49 14.48
N ASN A 97 -9.02 17.78 13.36
CA ASN A 97 -10.08 17.48 12.39
C ASN A 97 -10.69 16.10 12.65
N ASN A 98 -11.69 15.75 11.86
CA ASN A 98 -12.49 14.54 12.06
C ASN A 98 -12.46 13.70 10.79
N PHE A 99 -11.56 12.71 10.76
CA PHE A 99 -11.52 11.60 9.81
C PHE A 99 -12.56 10.50 10.08
N GLY A 100 -13.25 10.55 11.23
CA GLY A 100 -14.33 9.65 11.61
C GLY A 100 -15.46 9.49 10.58
N TYR A 101 -16.32 8.50 10.80
CA TYR A 101 -17.31 8.07 9.80
C TYR A 101 -18.21 9.21 9.29
N GLY A 102 -18.63 10.14 10.16
CA GLY A 102 -19.46 11.30 9.78
C GLY A 102 -18.70 12.51 9.22
N GLY A 103 -17.38 12.43 9.08
CA GLY A 103 -16.55 13.54 8.61
C GLY A 103 -16.76 13.89 7.13
N PRO A 104 -16.08 14.94 6.62
CA PRO A 104 -16.32 15.49 5.28
C PRO A 104 -15.88 14.60 4.11
N TRP A 105 -15.44 13.36 4.35
CA TRP A 105 -14.73 12.50 3.40
C TRP A 105 -15.58 11.97 2.26
N ALA A 106 -16.88 11.79 2.50
CA ALA A 106 -17.84 11.38 1.49
C ALA A 106 -18.34 12.53 0.59
N THR A 107 -18.04 13.79 0.92
CA THR A 107 -18.48 14.94 0.10
C THR A 107 -17.55 15.14 -1.12
N ASP A 108 -18.06 15.67 -2.23
CA ASP A 108 -17.21 16.12 -3.36
C ASP A 108 -16.67 17.54 -3.09
N ALA A 109 -15.90 17.67 -2.02
CA ALA A 109 -15.29 18.93 -1.61
C ALA A 109 -13.83 18.69 -1.18
N LEU A 110 -12.95 19.63 -1.48
CA LEU A 110 -11.58 19.65 -0.96
C LEU A 110 -11.61 19.74 0.58
N VAL A 111 -10.71 18.99 1.23
CA VAL A 111 -10.41 19.16 2.66
C VAL A 111 -8.95 19.56 2.78
N GLY A 112 -8.67 20.59 3.58
CA GLY A 112 -7.31 21.12 3.76
C GLY A 112 -6.77 21.84 2.52
N SER A 113 -5.44 21.86 2.39
CA SER A 113 -4.72 22.48 1.26
C SER A 113 -3.54 21.61 0.82
N ALA A 114 -3.10 21.75 -0.43
CA ALA A 114 -2.00 20.96 -0.99
C ALA A 114 -0.67 21.17 -0.22
N ASP A 115 -0.39 22.40 0.22
CA ASP A 115 0.84 22.74 0.94
C ASP A 115 0.95 22.02 2.29
N GLU A 116 -0.19 21.78 2.93
CA GLU A 116 -0.30 21.14 4.24
C GLU A 116 -0.72 19.66 4.14
N ALA A 117 -0.82 19.12 2.92
CA ALA A 117 -1.48 17.84 2.64
C ALA A 117 -0.87 16.63 3.36
N LEU A 118 0.41 16.70 3.76
CA LEU A 118 1.12 15.63 4.47
C LEU A 118 1.44 16.02 5.93
N SER A 119 0.87 17.11 6.42
CA SER A 119 0.98 17.56 7.81
C SER A 119 -0.37 17.73 8.49
N LYS A 120 -1.46 17.73 7.72
CA LYS A 120 -2.84 17.88 8.19
C LYS A 120 -3.75 16.94 7.42
N ASP A 121 -4.96 16.81 7.92
CA ASP A 121 -6.08 16.23 7.22
C ASP A 121 -6.27 16.87 5.84
N PHE A 122 -6.30 16.01 4.82
CA PHE A 122 -6.36 16.44 3.43
C PHE A 122 -7.19 15.48 2.59
N LYS A 123 -7.90 16.03 1.61
CA LYS A 123 -8.59 15.24 0.59
C LYS A 123 -8.64 16.01 -0.71
N ASP A 124 -7.94 15.52 -1.73
CA ASP A 124 -8.03 16.06 -3.08
C ASP A 124 -9.29 15.52 -3.77
N ASN A 125 -10.30 16.37 -3.94
CA ASN A 125 -11.57 15.95 -4.52
C ASN A 125 -11.44 15.55 -6.00
N VAL A 126 -10.45 16.06 -6.73
CA VAL A 126 -10.17 15.67 -8.12
C VAL A 126 -9.55 14.28 -8.14
N VAL A 127 -8.54 14.01 -7.33
CA VAL A 127 -7.89 12.69 -7.26
C VAL A 127 -8.84 11.63 -6.73
N MET A 128 -9.70 11.95 -5.75
CA MET A 128 -10.74 11.04 -5.26
C MET A 128 -11.72 10.56 -6.35
N LYS A 129 -11.88 11.34 -7.44
CA LYS A 129 -12.71 11.00 -8.62
C LYS A 129 -11.94 10.30 -9.74
N THR A 130 -10.64 10.07 -9.58
CA THR A 130 -9.85 9.35 -10.58
C THR A 130 -10.11 7.85 -10.50
N LYS A 131 -10.14 7.21 -11.67
CA LYS A 131 -10.08 5.75 -11.79
C LYS A 131 -8.66 5.31 -11.49
N ALA A 132 -8.51 4.21 -10.78
CA ALA A 132 -7.23 3.72 -10.32
C ALA A 132 -7.22 2.20 -10.32
N LYS A 133 -6.07 1.61 -10.66
CA LYS A 133 -5.85 0.17 -10.55
C LYS A 133 -5.32 -0.20 -9.17
N TYR A 134 -4.51 0.66 -8.58
CA TYR A 134 -3.84 0.43 -7.30
C TYR A 134 -4.13 1.57 -6.31
N LEU A 135 -4.26 1.19 -5.05
CA LEU A 135 -4.36 2.09 -3.91
C LEU A 135 -3.24 1.76 -2.94
N ALA A 136 -2.45 2.77 -2.58
CA ALA A 136 -1.42 2.66 -1.55
C ALA A 136 -1.88 3.38 -0.28
N ILE A 137 -1.65 2.79 0.89
CA ILE A 137 -1.73 3.48 2.17
C ILE A 137 -0.31 3.53 2.74
N ALA A 138 0.25 4.73 2.86
CA ALA A 138 1.58 5.00 3.37
C ALA A 138 1.50 5.70 4.73
N ARG A 139 2.13 5.13 5.76
CA ARG A 139 2.31 5.81 7.04
C ARG A 139 3.59 6.64 7.01
N HIS A 140 3.52 7.86 7.52
CA HIS A 140 4.68 8.75 7.57
C HIS A 140 4.71 9.64 8.80
N VAL A 141 5.92 10.10 9.13
CA VAL A 141 6.18 11.14 10.12
C VAL A 141 7.01 12.22 9.45
N ASP A 142 6.57 13.48 9.51
CA ASP A 142 7.24 14.61 8.85
C ASP A 142 7.54 14.35 7.37
N LYS A 143 6.54 13.82 6.66
CA LYS A 143 6.60 13.38 5.25
C LYS A 143 7.56 12.22 4.98
N LYS A 144 8.30 11.70 5.96
CA LYS A 144 9.18 10.54 5.78
C LYS A 144 8.37 9.26 5.84
N CYS A 145 8.34 8.52 4.74
CA CYS A 145 7.60 7.26 4.67
C CYS A 145 8.23 6.22 5.60
N GLU A 146 7.42 5.66 6.50
CA GLU A 146 7.85 4.58 7.40
C GLU A 146 7.34 3.23 6.93
N ALA A 147 6.16 3.18 6.34
CA ALA A 147 5.59 1.95 5.82
C ALA A 147 4.59 2.24 4.70
N VAL A 148 4.42 1.30 3.79
CA VAL A 148 3.37 1.35 2.76
C VAL A 148 2.85 -0.04 2.47
N ARG A 149 1.55 -0.12 2.20
CA ARG A 149 0.92 -1.28 1.57
C ARG A 149 0.12 -0.84 0.37
N VAL A 150 0.13 -1.67 -0.67
CA VAL A 150 -0.55 -1.40 -1.92
C VAL A 150 -1.51 -2.54 -2.20
N TRP A 151 -2.75 -2.21 -2.54
CA TRP A 151 -3.78 -3.17 -2.97
C TRP A 151 -4.13 -2.94 -4.43
N GLU A 152 -4.43 -4.03 -5.14
CA GLU A 152 -5.10 -3.98 -6.43
C GLU A 152 -6.62 -3.88 -6.22
N LEU A 153 -7.24 -2.85 -6.81
CA LEU A 153 -8.67 -2.59 -6.64
C LEU A 153 -9.51 -3.57 -7.46
N ALA A 154 -10.55 -4.12 -6.85
CA ALA A 154 -11.44 -5.10 -7.48
C ALA A 154 -12.25 -4.53 -8.66
N ASN A 155 -12.55 -3.23 -8.60
CA ASN A 155 -13.19 -2.52 -9.68
C ASN A 155 -12.47 -1.18 -9.91
N PRO A 156 -11.55 -1.09 -10.90
CA PRO A 156 -10.78 0.12 -11.15
C PRO A 156 -11.63 1.28 -11.70
N ASP A 157 -12.84 1.00 -12.19
CA ASP A 157 -13.78 2.04 -12.63
C ASP A 157 -14.54 2.69 -11.47
N THR A 158 -14.58 2.06 -10.29
CA THR A 158 -15.18 2.64 -9.08
C THR A 158 -14.14 3.48 -8.34
N THR A 159 -14.31 4.80 -8.42
CA THR A 159 -13.46 5.81 -7.80
C THR A 159 -13.50 5.73 -6.26
N LEU A 160 -12.47 6.28 -5.59
CA LEU A 160 -12.43 6.30 -4.13
C LEU A 160 -13.58 7.14 -3.53
N LEU A 161 -13.98 8.24 -4.19
CA LEU A 161 -15.13 9.04 -3.79
C LEU A 161 -16.42 8.23 -3.81
N GLN A 162 -16.69 7.47 -4.89
CA GLN A 162 -17.88 6.63 -4.99
C GLN A 162 -17.93 5.58 -3.87
N ARG A 163 -16.77 4.98 -3.52
CA ARG A 163 -16.68 4.01 -2.40
C ARG A 163 -17.04 4.65 -1.06
N PHE A 164 -16.68 5.92 -0.85
CA PHE A 164 -16.98 6.65 0.39
C PHE A 164 -18.41 7.21 0.42
N GLN A 165 -19.01 7.45 -0.75
CA GLN A 165 -20.39 7.92 -0.91
C GLN A 165 -21.44 6.81 -0.84
N ASP A 166 -21.05 5.55 -1.03
CA ASP A 166 -21.95 4.41 -0.92
C ASP A 166 -22.39 4.18 0.53
N ALA A 167 -23.46 4.87 0.94
CA ALA A 167 -24.04 4.79 2.28
C ALA A 167 -24.61 3.39 2.60
N ALA A 168 -25.02 2.62 1.58
CA ALA A 168 -25.43 1.21 1.76
C ALA A 168 -24.23 0.29 2.06
N GLY A 169 -23.02 0.71 1.66
CA GLY A 169 -21.70 0.37 2.21
C GLY A 169 -21.29 -1.10 2.29
N ARG A 170 -20.21 -1.35 3.04
CA ARG A 170 -19.50 -2.65 3.21
C ARG A 170 -18.75 -3.15 1.97
N ASN A 171 -17.96 -2.26 1.39
CA ASN A 171 -17.26 -2.51 0.14
C ASN A 171 -15.97 -3.30 0.35
N THR A 172 -15.91 -4.53 -0.18
CA THR A 172 -14.63 -5.21 -0.43
C THR A 172 -13.94 -4.53 -1.61
N ALA A 173 -12.98 -3.65 -1.32
CA ALA A 173 -12.43 -2.74 -2.32
C ALA A 173 -11.33 -3.38 -3.17
N SER A 174 -10.62 -4.39 -2.67
CA SER A 174 -9.51 -5.05 -3.36
C SER A 174 -9.81 -6.49 -3.79
N THR A 175 -9.08 -6.98 -4.80
CA THR A 175 -9.16 -8.37 -5.28
C THR A 175 -8.60 -9.37 -4.26
N GLY A 176 -7.64 -8.93 -3.45
CA GLY A 176 -6.94 -9.74 -2.46
C GLY A 176 -6.22 -8.88 -1.42
N GLY A 177 -5.23 -9.46 -0.74
CA GLY A 177 -4.34 -8.74 0.17
C GLY A 177 -3.36 -7.80 -0.56
N PRO A 178 -2.41 -7.20 0.19
CA PRO A 178 -1.41 -6.32 -0.40
C PRO A 178 -0.60 -7.00 -1.51
N VAL A 179 -0.43 -6.31 -2.65
CA VAL A 179 0.38 -6.74 -3.80
C VAL A 179 1.80 -6.16 -3.77
N PHE A 180 2.04 -5.19 -2.89
CA PHE A 180 3.34 -4.63 -2.54
C PHE A 180 3.30 -4.13 -1.09
N GLU A 181 4.41 -4.30 -0.37
CA GLU A 181 4.56 -3.79 0.99
C GLU A 181 6.01 -3.39 1.28
N TYR A 182 6.17 -2.36 2.10
CA TYR A 182 7.41 -2.02 2.77
C TYR A 182 7.09 -1.59 4.19
N MET A 183 7.89 -2.03 5.15
CA MET A 183 7.82 -1.56 6.53
C MET A 183 9.23 -1.34 7.05
N LYS A 184 9.50 -0.12 7.53
CA LYS A 184 10.76 0.23 8.18
C LYS A 184 10.94 -0.61 9.44
N PRO A 185 12.08 -1.31 9.61
CA PRO A 185 12.34 -2.07 10.82
C PRO A 185 12.27 -1.20 12.08
N GLY A 186 11.59 -1.70 13.11
CA GLY A 186 11.46 -1.03 14.40
C GLY A 186 10.52 0.18 14.43
N MET A 187 9.66 0.36 13.40
CA MET A 187 8.65 1.42 13.40
C MET A 187 7.72 1.32 14.63
N SER A 188 7.40 2.46 15.24
CA SER A 188 6.50 2.53 16.40
C SER A 188 5.13 1.96 16.06
N GLY A 189 4.49 1.29 17.02
CA GLY A 189 3.15 0.73 16.84
C GLY A 189 3.05 -0.44 15.84
N SER A 190 4.16 -1.01 15.35
CA SER A 190 4.14 -2.08 14.33
C SER A 190 3.26 -3.30 14.66
N ALA A 191 3.01 -3.59 15.93
CA ALA A 191 2.13 -4.69 16.38
C ALA A 191 0.66 -4.28 16.61
N THR A 192 0.38 -2.98 16.63
CA THR A 192 -0.90 -2.37 17.02
C THR A 192 -1.40 -1.37 16.00
N ASP A 193 -0.72 -1.20 14.86
CA ASP A 193 -1.14 -0.30 13.80
C ASP A 193 -2.35 -0.90 13.02
N PRO A 194 -3.44 -0.14 12.80
CA PRO A 194 -4.65 -0.65 12.16
C PRO A 194 -4.47 -1.07 10.71
N ILE A 195 -3.41 -0.62 10.04
CA ILE A 195 -3.11 -0.95 8.64
C ILE A 195 -1.93 -1.91 8.53
N PHE A 196 -0.90 -1.75 9.36
CA PHE A 196 0.35 -2.51 9.22
C PHE A 196 0.43 -3.76 10.12
N ALA A 197 -0.32 -3.80 11.22
CA ALA A 197 -0.43 -5.00 12.06
C ALA A 197 -1.60 -5.93 11.67
N THR A 198 -2.46 -5.48 10.75
CA THR A 198 -3.62 -6.20 10.19
C THR A 198 -3.24 -6.86 8.85
N LYS A 199 -4.14 -7.60 8.20
CA LYS A 199 -3.90 -8.30 6.93
C LYS A 199 -5.18 -8.42 6.09
N GLY A 200 -5.03 -8.95 4.88
CA GLY A 200 -6.14 -9.32 4.01
C GLY A 200 -6.62 -8.17 3.13
N LYS A 201 -7.84 -8.31 2.61
CA LYS A 201 -8.41 -7.36 1.66
C LYS A 201 -8.65 -5.99 2.28
N LEU A 202 -8.55 -4.97 1.43
CA LEU A 202 -8.97 -3.62 1.75
C LEU A 202 -10.50 -3.56 1.78
N MET A 203 -11.03 -3.12 2.91
CA MET A 203 -12.46 -2.88 3.12
C MET A 203 -12.69 -1.38 3.22
N THR A 204 -13.72 -0.87 2.54
CA THR A 204 -14.07 0.55 2.58
C THR A 204 -15.54 0.74 2.97
N ASN A 205 -15.79 1.82 3.69
CA ASN A 205 -17.11 2.21 4.17
C ASN A 205 -17.89 1.08 4.87
N TRP A 206 -17.21 0.34 5.73
CA TRP A 206 -17.75 -0.82 6.42
C TRP A 206 -18.61 -0.39 7.61
N TRP A 207 -19.91 -0.20 7.38
CA TRP A 207 -20.88 0.03 8.45
C TRP A 207 -21.42 -1.30 8.99
N TYR A 208 -21.84 -1.28 10.26
CA TYR A 208 -22.49 -2.40 10.92
C TYR A 208 -23.24 -1.86 12.17
N SER A 209 -24.51 -2.20 12.32
CA SER A 209 -25.44 -1.61 13.29
C SER A 209 -25.41 -0.07 13.24
N ASN A 210 -24.83 0.55 14.27
CA ASN A 210 -24.67 1.98 14.48
C ASN A 210 -23.18 2.38 14.50
N ASN A 211 -22.32 1.50 14.00
CA ASN A 211 -20.87 1.61 14.02
C ASN A 211 -20.34 1.54 12.59
N GLY A 212 -19.07 1.91 12.40
CA GLY A 212 -18.45 1.74 11.09
C GLY A 212 -17.00 2.22 11.01
N ALA A 213 -16.34 1.84 9.91
CA ALA A 213 -14.99 2.28 9.54
C ALA A 213 -14.95 2.70 8.06
N ARG A 214 -14.29 3.83 7.75
CA ARG A 214 -14.08 4.28 6.36
C ARG A 214 -13.08 3.38 5.64
N ILE A 215 -12.02 2.99 6.33
CA ILE A 215 -11.02 2.03 5.84
C ILE A 215 -10.73 1.02 6.95
N ALA A 216 -10.84 -0.27 6.63
CA ALA A 216 -10.46 -1.37 7.51
C ALA A 216 -9.85 -2.50 6.67
N LEU A 217 -9.22 -3.49 7.30
CA LEU A 217 -8.76 -4.70 6.61
C LEU A 217 -9.59 -5.93 7.00
N GLU A 218 -9.65 -6.89 6.09
CA GLU A 218 -10.41 -8.14 6.26
C GLU A 218 -10.01 -8.92 7.51
N ASP A 219 -8.72 -8.96 7.85
CA ASP A 219 -8.17 -9.74 8.95
C ASP A 219 -7.43 -8.85 9.95
N GLY A 220 -7.82 -8.94 11.21
CA GLY A 220 -7.18 -8.23 12.31
C GLY A 220 -7.74 -6.84 12.60
N SER A 221 -8.57 -6.25 11.74
CA SER A 221 -9.34 -5.05 12.12
C SER A 221 -10.33 -5.34 13.25
N HIS A 222 -10.81 -6.58 13.36
CA HIS A 222 -11.48 -7.07 14.56
C HIS A 222 -10.66 -8.19 15.21
N TYR A 223 -10.54 -8.15 16.53
CA TYR A 223 -9.73 -9.13 17.28
C TYR A 223 -10.22 -10.59 17.22
N LYS A 224 -11.45 -10.87 16.74
CA LYS A 224 -12.09 -12.21 16.74
C LYS A 224 -12.16 -12.90 15.38
N GLY A 225 -11.49 -12.40 14.35
CA GLY A 225 -11.44 -13.05 13.04
C GLY A 225 -11.79 -12.11 11.90
N LEU A 226 -12.30 -12.68 10.80
CA LEU A 226 -12.48 -11.95 9.56
C LEU A 226 -13.69 -11.02 9.61
N LEU A 227 -13.49 -9.76 9.25
CA LEU A 227 -14.47 -8.66 9.33
C LEU A 227 -15.88 -9.02 8.79
N PRO A 228 -16.05 -9.69 7.63
CA PRO A 228 -17.37 -10.11 7.13
C PRO A 228 -18.16 -11.03 8.08
N GLN A 229 -17.44 -11.80 8.90
CA GLN A 229 -18.00 -12.82 9.78
C GLN A 229 -18.29 -12.27 11.18
N VAL A 230 -17.38 -11.44 11.70
CA VAL A 230 -17.44 -10.97 13.10
C VAL A 230 -18.20 -9.66 13.25
N SER A 231 -18.23 -8.80 12.22
CA SER A 231 -19.05 -7.58 12.17
C SER A 231 -20.02 -7.60 10.99
N PRO A 232 -21.06 -8.47 11.04
CA PRO A 232 -22.19 -8.42 10.12
C PRO A 232 -23.07 -7.18 10.40
N GLU A 233 -23.95 -6.84 9.45
CA GLU A 233 -24.78 -5.61 9.47
C GLU A 233 -25.57 -5.37 10.76
N ASN A 234 -25.98 -6.41 11.48
CA ASN A 234 -26.81 -6.33 12.68
C ASN A 234 -26.01 -6.47 13.98
N ARG A 235 -24.69 -6.52 13.90
CA ARG A 235 -23.81 -6.62 15.05
C ARG A 235 -23.49 -5.23 15.56
N ASN A 236 -23.64 -5.04 16.87
CA ASN A 236 -23.24 -3.83 17.55
C ASN A 236 -22.05 -4.17 18.45
N ASP A 237 -20.83 -3.92 17.97
CA ASP A 237 -19.58 -4.04 18.72
C ASP A 237 -18.59 -2.94 18.35
N ASP A 238 -17.71 -2.60 19.29
CA ASP A 238 -16.76 -1.49 19.12
C ASP A 238 -15.38 -2.01 18.68
N ASP A 239 -15.38 -3.19 18.06
CA ASP A 239 -14.18 -4.00 17.89
C ASP A 239 -13.55 -3.86 16.51
N VAL A 240 -14.17 -3.12 15.59
CA VAL A 240 -13.58 -2.83 14.28
C VAL A 240 -12.69 -1.61 14.41
N HIS A 241 -11.39 -1.80 14.19
CA HIS A 241 -10.37 -0.76 14.22
C HIS A 241 -9.73 -0.59 12.84
N GLY A 242 -9.67 0.66 12.40
CA GLY A 242 -9.27 1.05 11.06
C GLY A 242 -8.92 2.53 11.03
N LEU A 243 -9.16 3.16 9.89
CA LEU A 243 -9.15 4.61 9.73
C LEU A 243 -10.60 5.10 9.54
N GLY A 244 -10.94 6.17 10.24
CA GLY A 244 -12.19 6.90 10.11
C GLY A 244 -13.36 6.11 10.65
N ASN A 245 -13.38 5.95 11.96
CA ASN A 245 -14.29 5.06 12.66
C ASN A 245 -15.37 5.81 13.45
N GLU A 246 -16.38 5.06 13.88
CA GLU A 246 -17.50 5.52 14.70
C GLU A 246 -18.11 4.33 15.46
N PHE A 247 -18.38 4.48 16.76
CA PHE A 247 -18.98 3.43 17.61
C PHE A 247 -20.38 3.77 18.14
N GLY A 248 -21.04 4.80 17.60
CA GLY A 248 -22.28 5.29 18.19
C GLY A 248 -23.08 6.27 17.35
N ALA A 249 -23.28 6.02 16.06
CA ALA A 249 -24.05 6.91 15.18
C ALA A 249 -24.92 6.20 14.14
N ASN A 250 -25.68 6.97 13.37
CA ASN A 250 -26.34 6.45 12.17
C ASN A 250 -25.33 6.35 11.00
N THR A 251 -24.35 5.47 11.13
CA THR A 251 -23.30 5.25 10.12
C THR A 251 -23.88 4.74 8.80
N LYS A 252 -24.95 3.92 8.85
CA LYS A 252 -25.71 3.54 7.64
C LYS A 252 -26.25 4.75 6.86
N GLY A 253 -26.59 5.84 7.57
CA GLY A 253 -26.98 7.11 6.98
C GLY A 253 -25.80 8.05 6.66
N GLY A 254 -24.56 7.61 6.81
CA GLY A 254 -23.36 8.43 6.64
C GLY A 254 -23.11 9.42 7.78
N GLN A 255 -23.77 9.27 8.93
CA GLN A 255 -23.68 10.19 10.06
C GLN A 255 -22.62 9.75 11.07
N GLY A 256 -22.09 10.72 11.82
CA GLY A 256 -21.22 10.51 12.98
C GLY A 256 -21.84 11.08 14.25
N SER A 257 -21.23 10.78 15.38
CA SER A 257 -21.55 11.33 16.70
C SER A 257 -20.47 12.32 17.14
N PRO A 258 -20.73 13.19 18.13
CA PRO A 258 -19.67 13.97 18.76
C PRO A 258 -18.83 13.17 19.76
N SER A 259 -19.27 11.97 20.14
CA SER A 259 -18.74 11.24 21.31
C SER A 259 -17.83 10.08 20.94
N TRP A 260 -18.07 9.41 19.82
CA TRP A 260 -17.47 8.10 19.51
C TRP A 260 -16.77 8.02 18.15
N TRP A 261 -16.70 9.13 17.42
CA TRP A 261 -15.89 9.24 16.20
C TRP A 261 -14.39 9.18 16.53
N HIS A 262 -13.57 8.72 15.60
CA HIS A 262 -12.11 8.79 15.72
C HIS A 262 -11.42 8.57 14.37
N ASP A 263 -10.22 9.12 14.25
CA ASP A 263 -9.47 9.11 13.00
C ASP A 263 -8.76 7.78 12.74
N ALA A 264 -8.17 7.23 13.78
CA ALA A 264 -7.49 5.94 13.74
C ALA A 264 -7.54 5.30 15.12
N ALA A 265 -7.76 3.99 15.16
CA ALA A 265 -7.68 3.22 16.40
C ALA A 265 -6.56 2.20 16.33
N GLN A 266 -5.96 1.89 17.47
CA GLN A 266 -4.98 0.82 17.55
C GLN A 266 -5.67 -0.52 17.25
N LYS A 267 -5.03 -1.36 16.43
CA LYS A 267 -5.39 -2.77 16.30
C LYS A 267 -5.36 -3.40 17.69
N MET A 268 -6.48 -4.01 18.06
CA MET A 268 -6.61 -4.69 19.34
C MET A 268 -6.13 -6.14 19.29
N THR A 269 -5.68 -6.63 20.45
CA THR A 269 -5.35 -8.04 20.70
C THR A 269 -6.38 -8.74 21.59
N GLY A 270 -7.40 -8.01 22.04
CA GLY A 270 -8.46 -8.48 22.91
C GLY A 270 -9.67 -7.55 22.85
N ASP A 271 -10.64 -7.84 23.71
CA ASP A 271 -11.92 -7.11 23.78
C ASP A 271 -11.71 -5.65 24.15
N CYS A 272 -12.29 -4.76 23.35
CA CYS A 272 -12.18 -3.33 23.51
C CYS A 272 -13.55 -2.72 23.29
N HIS A 273 -14.08 -2.03 24.30
CA HIS A 273 -15.41 -1.48 24.25
C HIS A 273 -15.44 -0.05 24.81
N GLY A 274 -15.93 0.88 23.98
CA GLY A 274 -16.01 2.29 24.30
C GLY A 274 -14.69 2.90 24.77
N GLY A 275 -14.71 3.51 25.96
CA GLY A 275 -13.62 4.36 26.44
C GLY A 275 -12.33 3.63 26.83
N ASN A 276 -12.31 2.29 26.87
CA ASN A 276 -11.07 1.55 27.11
C ASN A 276 -10.22 1.38 25.83
N CYS A 277 -10.75 1.79 24.68
CA CYS A 277 -10.06 1.75 23.40
C CYS A 277 -9.10 2.90 23.24
N LYS A 278 -7.88 2.57 22.82
CA LYS A 278 -6.81 3.53 22.56
C LYS A 278 -6.89 4.02 21.13
N MET A 279 -7.21 5.29 20.98
CA MET A 279 -7.14 5.95 19.68
C MET A 279 -5.69 6.29 19.36
N ILE A 280 -5.33 6.32 18.10
CA ILE A 280 -4.03 6.83 17.69
C ILE A 280 -4.15 8.35 17.69
N GLY A 281 -3.26 9.02 18.43
CA GLY A 281 -3.31 10.47 18.54
C GLY A 281 -4.45 10.99 19.43
N LYS A 282 -5.01 12.13 19.04
CA LYS A 282 -5.93 12.98 19.84
C LYS A 282 -7.25 13.29 19.15
N ASP A 283 -7.38 12.93 17.87
CA ASP A 283 -8.56 13.25 17.08
C ASP A 283 -9.61 12.15 17.21
N HIS A 284 -10.46 12.36 18.21
CA HIS A 284 -11.59 11.52 18.52
C HIS A 284 -12.67 12.27 19.30
N GLY A 285 -13.83 11.63 19.44
CA GLY A 285 -14.95 12.14 20.22
C GLY A 285 -14.72 12.10 21.72
N THR A 286 -15.60 12.78 22.45
CA THR A 286 -15.44 13.06 23.89
C THR A 286 -15.49 11.84 24.81
N SER A 287 -15.89 10.67 24.30
CA SER A 287 -16.03 9.43 25.09
C SER A 287 -14.86 8.45 24.90
N LEU A 288 -13.89 8.83 24.07
CA LEU A 288 -12.68 8.05 23.79
C LEU A 288 -11.47 8.71 24.45
N SER A 289 -10.36 7.98 24.51
CA SER A 289 -9.12 8.45 25.15
C SER A 289 -7.98 8.48 24.15
N ASP A 290 -7.12 9.49 24.30
CA ASP A 290 -5.88 9.62 23.56
C ASP A 290 -5.03 8.34 23.71
N GLY A 291 -4.27 8.04 22.67
CA GLY A 291 -3.22 7.04 22.70
C GLY A 291 -1.97 7.52 22.01
N ASP A 292 -1.06 6.59 21.77
CA ASP A 292 0.21 6.90 21.14
C ASP A 292 0.00 7.38 19.70
N TYR A 293 0.73 8.42 19.31
CA TYR A 293 0.77 8.88 17.93
C TYR A 293 1.79 8.08 17.12
N TYR A 294 1.35 7.45 16.03
CA TYR A 294 2.19 6.63 15.15
C TYR A 294 2.64 7.35 13.87
N GLY A 295 2.01 8.47 13.54
CA GLY A 295 2.20 9.20 12.29
C GLY A 295 0.88 9.44 11.56
N ASN A 296 1.01 10.02 10.37
CA ASN A 296 -0.08 10.29 9.45
C ASN A 296 -0.25 9.12 8.46
N TYR A 297 -1.44 8.99 7.88
CA TYR A 297 -1.76 7.98 6.88
C TYR A 297 -2.15 8.64 5.55
N ALA A 298 -1.26 8.57 4.57
CA ALA A 298 -1.47 9.09 3.23
C ALA A 298 -1.97 7.98 2.29
N VAL A 299 -3.06 8.24 1.57
CA VAL A 299 -3.61 7.31 0.57
C VAL A 299 -3.34 7.84 -0.83
N TYR A 300 -2.64 7.03 -1.63
CA TYR A 300 -2.31 7.35 -3.01
C TYR A 300 -3.04 6.43 -3.99
N LEU A 301 -3.29 6.96 -5.17
CA LEU A 301 -3.90 6.23 -6.28
C LEU A 301 -2.96 6.25 -7.50
N THR A 302 -2.92 5.14 -8.23
CA THR A 302 -2.29 5.07 -9.55
C THR A 302 -2.98 4.03 -10.44
N SER A 303 -2.80 4.17 -11.75
CA SER A 303 -3.19 3.16 -12.75
C SER A 303 -1.98 2.43 -13.34
N ASP A 304 -0.76 2.77 -12.91
CA ASP A 304 0.48 2.34 -13.55
C ASP A 304 1.03 1.06 -12.90
N ASP A 305 1.95 1.18 -11.95
CA ASP A 305 2.63 0.08 -11.26
C ASP A 305 2.19 -0.03 -9.80
N LYS A 306 2.32 -1.24 -9.25
CA LYS A 306 2.09 -1.55 -7.84
C LYS A 306 3.27 -1.17 -6.94
N ALA A 307 4.46 -0.92 -7.51
CA ALA A 307 5.62 -0.50 -6.74
C ALA A 307 5.45 0.93 -6.21
N PHE A 308 5.62 1.11 -4.90
CA PHE A 308 5.56 2.42 -4.25
C PHE A 308 6.91 2.79 -3.62
N PRO A 309 7.49 3.97 -3.92
CA PRO A 309 8.82 4.34 -3.46
C PRO A 309 8.78 4.85 -2.01
N CYS A 310 8.70 3.95 -1.02
CA CYS A 310 8.66 4.34 0.41
C CYS A 310 10.04 4.40 1.07
N GLU A 311 10.93 3.44 0.79
CA GLU A 311 12.21 3.31 1.50
C GLU A 311 13.09 4.56 1.34
N GLY A 312 13.34 5.26 2.45
CA GLY A 312 14.14 6.50 2.47
C GLY A 312 13.47 7.70 1.79
N ALA A 313 12.24 7.56 1.32
CA ALA A 313 11.56 8.57 0.55
C ALA A 313 10.94 9.67 1.42
N THR A 314 10.84 10.86 0.84
CA THR A 314 10.00 11.94 1.34
C THR A 314 8.75 11.96 0.48
N LEU A 315 7.59 11.82 1.10
CA LEU A 315 6.30 11.87 0.45
C LEU A 315 5.99 13.29 -0.05
N ASP A 316 5.27 13.37 -1.15
CA ASP A 316 4.74 14.59 -1.76
C ASP A 316 3.35 14.30 -2.35
N VAL A 317 2.58 15.32 -2.75
CA VAL A 317 1.25 15.16 -3.35
C VAL A 317 1.29 14.35 -4.66
N THR A 318 2.48 14.21 -5.26
CA THR A 318 2.76 13.34 -6.39
C THR A 318 4.08 12.61 -6.16
N MET A 319 4.08 11.28 -6.28
CA MET A 319 5.24 10.40 -6.03
C MET A 319 5.60 9.56 -7.25
#